data_AF-A0AAX6E0F0-F1
#
_entry.id   AF-A0AAX6E0F0-F1
#
_cell.length_a   1.000
_cell.length_b   1.000
_cell.length_c   1.000
_cell.angle_alpha   90.00
_cell.angle_beta   90.00
_cell.angle_gamma   90.00
#
_symmetry.space_group_name_H-M   'P 1'
#
loop_
_entity.id
_entity.type
_entity.pdbx_description
1 polymer ?
#
loop_
_entity_poly.entity_id
_entity_poly.type
_entity_poly.pdbx_seq_one_letter_code
_entity_poly.pdbx_strand_id
1 'polypeptide(L)'
;MDIYRNTSEVEEVTAFIKENTRKLLNIEDIRLYPISARSALEAKLSVLNYDGDHEELLSNDSRWTASRFHELEKFLFSFLDGSTNTGKERIRLKLETPIGIADRLLTSCVRLVKQEYENACQDLISIEEIINSIDVYAMKMESESISWIRQTVSLIVAARDRAVKLLESILQLSNIDLVTTYAFKGEKSVLLPATLNFQNEIIVPALTETQRLLGEYSMWLQSKNGQQRKLLSDRFYEQFNSLIGIEDKVQLGTNEFLGKGEELSIRVVENFGASAASRLFEQEIREVVLGTFGGLGAAGLSASLLTSVLPTTLEDLLALTFCSAGGLLAISKFAGRRKEAIEKVRKVADGLEREIEEAMQKDLRQGVQSLKYHVEAISKPYRHAAERRIDRLLKFQDELANVEEKLRDLKVEIQNLHAM
;
A
#
# COMPACT_ATOMS: atom_id res chain seq x y z
N MET A 1 -76.45 40.62 12.64
CA MET A 1 -75.46 40.66 13.72
C MET A 1 -76.20 40.68 15.04
N ASP A 2 -75.77 39.92 16.05
CA ASP A 2 -76.56 39.74 17.29
C ASP A 2 -76.60 40.96 18.21
N ILE A 3 -75.70 41.92 17.99
CA ILE A 3 -75.50 43.10 18.84
C ILE A 3 -76.04 44.39 18.19
N TYR A 4 -76.16 44.43 16.86
CA TYR A 4 -76.53 45.62 16.09
C TYR A 4 -77.94 45.48 15.52
N ARG A 5 -78.71 46.57 15.59
CA ARG A 5 -80.15 46.54 15.28
C ARG A 5 -80.42 46.88 13.81
N ASN A 6 -79.54 47.66 13.19
CA ASN A 6 -79.72 48.18 11.84
C ASN A 6 -78.52 47.89 10.92
N THR A 7 -78.76 47.75 9.61
CA THR A 7 -77.72 47.48 8.60
C THR A 7 -76.64 48.58 8.55
N SER A 8 -77.03 49.84 8.78
CA SER A 8 -76.11 50.99 8.82
C SER A 8 -75.06 50.90 9.94
N GLU A 9 -75.43 50.37 11.12
CA GLU A 9 -74.49 50.20 12.24
C GLU A 9 -73.44 49.12 11.91
N VAL A 10 -73.87 48.05 11.23
CA VAL A 10 -72.97 46.97 10.78
C VAL A 10 -71.98 47.48 9.75
N GLU A 11 -72.42 48.34 8.82
CA GLU A 11 -71.56 48.94 7.80
C GLU A 11 -70.54 49.90 8.42
N GLU A 12 -70.96 50.76 9.34
CA GLU A 12 -70.08 51.69 10.06
C GLU A 12 -68.99 50.94 10.84
N VAL A 13 -69.37 49.91 11.59
CA VAL A 13 -68.42 49.09 12.37
C VAL A 13 -67.49 48.30 11.46
N THR A 14 -68.01 47.73 10.36
CA THR A 14 -67.18 47.01 9.39
C THR A 14 -66.16 47.95 8.74
N ALA A 15 -66.55 49.16 8.37
CA ALA A 15 -65.66 50.18 7.82
C ALA A 15 -64.60 50.62 8.83
N PHE A 16 -65.01 50.87 10.07
CA PHE A 16 -64.11 51.20 11.17
C PHE A 16 -63.07 50.10 11.40
N ILE A 17 -63.50 48.83 11.47
CA ILE A 17 -62.57 47.70 11.66
C ILE A 17 -61.61 47.59 10.46
N LYS A 18 -62.11 47.63 9.22
CA LYS A 18 -61.26 47.54 8.03
C LYS A 18 -60.17 48.62 8.02
N GLU A 19 -60.53 49.86 8.33
CA GLU A 19 -59.60 50.98 8.32
C GLU A 19 -58.53 50.87 9.41
N ASN A 20 -58.92 50.48 10.62
CA ASN A 20 -57.97 50.32 11.72
C ASN A 20 -57.07 49.09 11.51
N THR A 21 -57.62 47.97 11.05
CA THR A 21 -56.85 46.77 10.77
C THR A 21 -55.88 46.98 9.60
N ARG A 22 -56.26 47.74 8.57
CA ARG A 22 -55.36 48.12 7.47
C ARG A 22 -54.16 48.91 8.00
N LYS A 23 -54.41 49.91 8.85
CA LYS A 23 -53.34 50.70 9.48
C LYS A 23 -52.42 49.87 10.37
N LEU A 24 -52.98 48.91 11.11
CA LEU A 24 -52.23 48.11 12.06
C LEU A 24 -51.39 47.02 11.40
N LEU A 25 -51.94 46.32 10.41
CA LEU A 25 -51.32 45.14 9.79
C LEU A 25 -50.64 45.45 8.45
N ASN A 26 -50.82 46.65 7.90
CA ASN A 26 -50.32 47.05 6.58
C ASN A 26 -50.76 46.10 5.45
N ILE A 27 -52.01 45.60 5.53
CA ILE A 27 -52.61 44.71 4.55
C ILE A 27 -53.71 45.47 3.79
N GLU A 28 -53.64 45.50 2.47
CA GLU A 28 -54.56 46.26 1.62
C GLU A 28 -55.96 45.64 1.53
N ASP A 29 -56.05 44.31 1.45
CA ASP A 29 -57.31 43.57 1.32
C ASP A 29 -57.64 42.77 2.60
N ILE A 30 -58.66 43.24 3.34
CA ILE A 30 -59.13 42.61 4.57
C ILE A 30 -60.54 42.08 4.34
N ARG A 31 -60.64 40.75 4.41
CA ARG A 31 -61.91 40.06 4.33
C ARG A 31 -62.55 39.96 5.71
N LEU A 32 -63.69 40.63 5.90
CA LEU A 32 -64.49 40.58 7.12
C LEU A 32 -65.81 39.85 6.84
N TYR A 33 -66.20 38.95 7.74
CA TYR A 33 -67.47 38.22 7.69
C TYR A 33 -68.37 38.65 8.85
N PRO A 34 -69.27 39.63 8.66
CA PRO A 34 -70.20 40.05 9.70
C PRO A 34 -71.35 39.03 9.82
N ILE A 35 -71.34 38.22 10.88
CA ILE A 35 -72.29 37.10 11.05
C ILE A 35 -73.25 37.29 12.23
N SER A 36 -74.40 36.62 12.20
CA SER A 36 -75.21 36.37 13.41
C SER A 36 -75.17 34.87 13.71
N ALA A 37 -74.44 34.49 14.76
CA ALA A 37 -74.34 33.09 15.16
C ALA A 37 -75.68 32.58 15.70
N ARG A 38 -76.43 33.43 16.42
CA ARG A 38 -77.74 33.06 16.97
C ARG A 38 -78.77 32.82 15.87
N SER A 39 -78.93 33.73 14.91
CA SER A 39 -79.91 33.56 13.82
C SER A 39 -79.53 32.39 12.90
N ALA A 40 -78.23 32.15 12.68
CA ALA A 40 -77.76 30.98 11.94
C ALA A 40 -78.11 29.67 12.66
N LEU A 41 -77.91 29.62 13.99
CA LEU A 41 -78.24 28.45 14.80
C LEU A 41 -79.75 28.19 14.84
N GLU A 42 -80.57 29.23 15.04
CA GLU A 42 -82.03 29.13 15.05
C GLU A 42 -82.58 28.63 13.70
N ALA A 43 -81.99 29.06 12.58
CA ALA A 43 -82.34 28.55 11.26
C ALA A 43 -81.98 27.06 11.12
N LYS A 44 -80.76 26.66 11.48
CA LYS A 44 -80.31 25.25 11.45
C LYS A 44 -81.18 24.34 12.33
N LEU A 45 -81.52 24.77 13.54
CA LEU A 45 -82.41 24.04 14.47
C LEU A 45 -83.83 23.88 13.93
N SER A 46 -84.33 24.86 13.16
CA SER A 46 -85.69 24.79 12.62
C SER A 46 -85.85 23.82 11.45
N VAL A 47 -84.76 23.56 10.69
CA VAL A 47 -84.74 22.65 9.55
C VAL A 47 -84.39 21.20 9.96
N LEU A 48 -83.78 21.01 11.13
CA LEU A 48 -83.34 19.71 11.66
C LEU A 48 -84.47 18.66 11.86
N ASN A 49 -85.74 19.09 11.97
CA ASN A 49 -86.88 18.21 12.20
C ASN A 49 -87.66 17.84 10.91
N TYR A 50 -87.22 18.32 9.75
CA TYR A 50 -87.85 18.05 8.45
C TYR A 50 -87.03 17.05 7.64
N ASP A 51 -87.70 16.06 7.04
CA ASP A 51 -87.07 15.06 6.17
C ASP A 51 -87.02 15.61 4.73
N GLY A 52 -85.82 15.88 4.22
CA GLY A 52 -85.59 16.54 2.93
C GLY A 52 -84.18 17.11 2.78
N ASP A 53 -83.88 17.74 1.64
CA ASP A 53 -82.59 18.41 1.44
C ASP A 53 -82.47 19.63 2.37
N HIS A 54 -81.66 19.47 3.42
CA HIS A 54 -81.47 20.50 4.43
C HIS A 54 -80.88 21.79 3.85
N GLU A 55 -80.10 21.73 2.76
CA GLU A 55 -79.46 22.91 2.16
C GLU A 55 -80.46 23.78 1.40
N GLU A 56 -81.42 23.16 0.71
CA GLU A 56 -82.53 23.83 0.04
C GLU A 56 -83.51 24.45 1.06
N LEU A 57 -83.83 23.71 2.13
CA LEU A 57 -84.69 24.19 3.22
C LEU A 57 -84.05 25.35 4.02
N LEU A 58 -82.73 25.30 4.24
CA LEU A 58 -81.97 26.38 4.87
C LEU A 58 -81.92 27.64 4.01
N SER A 59 -81.74 27.48 2.69
CA SER A 59 -81.67 28.61 1.75
C SER A 59 -82.99 29.39 1.67
N ASN A 60 -84.12 28.73 1.94
CA ASN A 60 -85.44 29.34 2.00
C ASN A 60 -85.76 30.04 3.35
N ASP A 61 -84.96 29.83 4.40
CA ASP A 61 -85.14 30.53 5.69
C ASP A 61 -84.56 31.94 5.63
N SER A 62 -85.40 32.95 5.87
CA SER A 62 -84.99 34.36 5.90
C SER A 62 -83.93 34.64 6.98
N ARG A 63 -83.92 33.88 8.08
CA ARG A 63 -82.93 33.98 9.16
C ARG A 63 -81.56 33.46 8.73
N TRP A 64 -81.51 32.44 7.88
CA TRP A 64 -80.26 31.92 7.31
C TRP A 64 -79.60 32.97 6.42
N THR A 65 -80.36 33.55 5.50
CA THR A 65 -79.87 34.60 4.60
C THR A 65 -79.48 35.87 5.35
N ALA A 66 -80.29 36.31 6.33
CA ALA A 66 -79.99 37.49 7.15
C ALA A 66 -78.79 37.29 8.09
N SER A 67 -78.48 36.05 8.47
CA SER A 67 -77.34 35.73 9.34
C SER A 67 -75.99 35.94 8.67
N ARG A 68 -75.94 35.94 7.32
CA ARG A 68 -74.71 35.97 6.48
C ARG A 68 -73.71 34.84 6.80
N PHE A 69 -74.13 33.84 7.58
CA PHE A 69 -73.26 32.76 8.02
C PHE A 69 -72.85 31.83 6.87
N HIS A 70 -73.69 31.72 5.83
CA HIS A 70 -73.40 31.01 4.59
C HIS A 70 -72.05 31.41 3.96
N GLU A 71 -71.68 32.70 4.00
CA GLU A 71 -70.47 33.19 3.33
C GLU A 71 -69.22 32.74 4.08
N LEU A 72 -69.30 32.77 5.42
CA LEU A 72 -68.25 32.26 6.30
C LEU A 72 -68.12 30.74 6.16
N GLU A 73 -69.24 30.01 6.15
CA GLU A 73 -69.25 28.55 6.04
C GLU A 73 -68.69 28.09 4.68
N LYS A 74 -69.08 28.74 3.59
CA LYS A 74 -68.51 28.51 2.26
C LYS A 74 -67.01 28.78 2.22
N PHE A 75 -66.54 29.84 2.88
CA PHE A 75 -65.12 30.11 3.00
C PHE A 75 -64.38 29.03 3.81
N LEU A 76 -64.90 28.64 4.97
CA LEU A 76 -64.29 27.61 5.81
C LEU A 76 -64.23 26.27 5.09
N PHE A 77 -65.31 25.85 4.43
CA PHE A 77 -65.32 24.64 3.63
C PHE A 77 -64.37 24.74 2.45
N SER A 78 -64.27 25.88 1.76
CA SER A 78 -63.26 26.06 0.72
C SER A 78 -61.85 25.94 1.27
N PHE A 79 -61.55 26.53 2.43
CA PHE A 79 -60.25 26.43 3.07
C PHE A 79 -59.93 25.01 3.53
N LEU A 80 -60.95 24.24 3.92
CA LEU A 80 -60.81 22.84 4.33
C LEU A 80 -60.61 21.90 3.14
N ASP A 81 -61.32 22.14 2.06
CA ASP A 81 -61.30 21.38 0.82
C ASP A 81 -60.02 21.61 0.02
N GLY A 82 -59.23 20.53 -0.16
CA GLY A 82 -57.99 20.54 -0.92
C GLY A 82 -58.15 20.76 -2.42
N SER A 83 -59.38 20.74 -2.95
CA SER A 83 -59.67 21.02 -4.36
C SER A 83 -59.81 22.52 -4.68
N THR A 84 -59.98 23.38 -3.67
CA THR A 84 -60.13 24.84 -3.89
C THR A 84 -58.79 25.58 -3.76
N ASN A 85 -58.68 26.76 -4.40
CA ASN A 85 -57.47 27.59 -4.34
C ASN A 85 -56.99 27.87 -2.90
N THR A 86 -57.92 28.18 -1.99
CA THR A 86 -57.58 28.48 -0.59
C THR A 86 -57.08 27.25 0.16
N GLY A 87 -57.65 26.07 -0.10
CA GLY A 87 -57.22 24.82 0.48
C GLY A 87 -55.89 24.30 -0.08
N LYS A 88 -55.65 24.50 -1.39
CA LYS A 88 -54.36 24.22 -2.06
C LYS A 88 -53.24 25.10 -1.52
N GLU A 89 -53.50 26.40 -1.30
CA GLU A 89 -52.54 27.32 -0.69
C GLU A 89 -52.17 26.92 0.74
N ARG A 90 -53.15 26.51 1.55
CA ARG A 90 -52.89 25.98 2.89
C ARG A 90 -51.98 24.75 2.85
N ILE A 91 -52.20 23.82 1.92
CA ILE A 91 -51.36 22.62 1.78
C ILE A 91 -49.94 23.03 1.41
N ARG A 92 -49.77 23.94 0.44
CA ARG A 92 -48.47 24.49 0.05
C ARG A 92 -47.72 25.07 1.24
N LEU A 93 -48.33 25.99 1.98
CA LEU A 93 -47.71 26.64 3.15
C LEU A 93 -47.31 25.63 4.24
N LYS A 94 -48.13 24.60 4.46
CA LYS A 94 -47.81 23.51 5.41
C LYS A 94 -46.63 22.66 4.97
N LEU A 95 -46.46 22.43 3.67
CA LEU A 95 -45.40 21.58 3.12
C LEU A 95 -44.09 22.34 2.83
N GLU A 96 -44.15 23.66 2.71
CA GLU A 96 -42.98 24.50 2.44
C GLU A 96 -41.88 24.34 3.50
N THR A 97 -42.24 24.31 4.78
CA THR A 97 -41.26 24.17 5.87
C THR A 97 -40.62 22.77 5.92
N PRO A 98 -41.38 21.65 5.91
CA PRO A 98 -40.79 20.30 5.83
C PRO A 98 -39.88 20.09 4.63
N ILE A 99 -40.24 20.61 3.45
CA ILE A 99 -39.42 20.49 2.24
C ILE A 99 -38.15 21.32 2.35
N GLY A 100 -38.23 22.54 2.87
CA GLY A 100 -37.05 23.36 3.16
C GLY A 100 -36.09 22.67 4.14
N ILE A 101 -36.61 21.93 5.11
CA ILE A 101 -35.78 21.13 6.04
C ILE A 101 -35.14 19.93 5.31
N ALA A 102 -35.93 19.19 4.51
CA ALA A 102 -35.43 18.05 3.74
C ALA A 102 -34.31 18.46 2.77
N ASP A 103 -34.46 19.61 2.09
CA ASP A 103 -33.48 20.18 1.16
C ASP A 103 -32.15 20.53 1.85
N ARG A 104 -32.23 21.15 3.04
CA ARG A 104 -31.04 21.48 3.85
C ARG A 104 -30.33 20.23 4.38
N LEU A 105 -31.09 19.22 4.81
CA LEU A 105 -30.54 17.95 5.27
C LEU A 105 -29.86 17.23 4.11
N LEU A 106 -30.52 17.14 2.95
CA LEU A 106 -29.98 16.52 1.75
C LEU A 106 -28.68 17.21 1.30
N THR A 107 -28.69 18.54 1.21
CA THR A 107 -27.48 19.33 0.86
C THR A 107 -26.33 19.05 1.83
N SER A 108 -26.64 18.93 3.13
CA SER A 108 -25.64 18.61 4.15
C SER A 108 -25.10 17.18 3.98
N CYS A 109 -25.97 16.21 3.71
CA CYS A 109 -25.59 14.82 3.44
C CYS A 109 -24.72 14.71 2.19
N VAL A 110 -25.09 15.36 1.08
CA VAL A 110 -24.31 15.39 -0.16
C VAL A 110 -22.91 15.96 0.08
N ARG A 111 -22.81 17.08 0.81
CA ARG A 111 -21.52 17.68 1.17
C ARG A 111 -20.67 16.74 2.03
N LEU A 112 -21.26 16.10 3.03
CA LEU A 112 -20.55 15.16 3.90
C LEU A 112 -20.06 13.93 3.13
N VAL A 113 -20.92 13.29 2.34
CA VAL A 113 -20.54 12.12 1.52
C VAL A 113 -19.42 12.46 0.54
N LYS A 114 -19.49 13.64 -0.10
CA LYS A 114 -18.43 14.11 -0.99
C LYS A 114 -17.08 14.28 -0.25
N GLN A 115 -17.09 14.92 0.90
CA GLN A 115 -15.88 15.10 1.72
C GLN A 115 -15.32 13.75 2.19
N GLU A 116 -16.18 12.84 2.64
CA GLU A 116 -15.79 11.49 3.05
C GLU A 116 -15.24 10.65 1.89
N TYR A 117 -15.76 10.86 0.67
CA TYR A 117 -15.25 10.21 -0.54
C TYR A 117 -13.86 10.71 -0.89
N GLU A 118 -13.65 12.04 -0.89
CA GLU A 118 -12.33 12.63 -1.12
C GLU A 118 -11.30 12.14 -0.10
N ASN A 119 -11.68 12.07 1.19
CA ASN A 119 -10.84 11.50 2.24
C ASN A 119 -10.51 10.02 1.98
N ALA A 120 -11.51 9.21 1.61
CA ALA A 120 -11.30 7.79 1.33
C ALA A 120 -10.39 7.56 0.11
N CYS A 121 -10.49 8.39 -0.92
CA CYS A 121 -9.55 8.38 -2.05
C CYS A 121 -8.13 8.74 -1.60
N GLN A 122 -7.98 9.76 -0.75
CA GLN A 122 -6.68 10.16 -0.23
C GLN A 122 -6.06 9.08 0.66
N ASP A 123 -6.86 8.36 1.45
CA ASP A 123 -6.43 7.20 2.23
C ASP A 123 -5.85 6.12 1.31
N LEU A 124 -6.56 5.78 0.21
CA LEU A 124 -6.09 4.79 -0.76
C LEU A 124 -4.78 5.22 -1.43
N ILE A 125 -4.68 6.47 -1.86
CA ILE A 125 -3.43 7.03 -2.43
C ILE A 125 -2.28 6.92 -1.42
N SER A 126 -2.53 7.28 -0.16
CA SER A 126 -1.52 7.21 0.90
C SER A 126 -1.05 5.77 1.17
N ILE A 127 -1.97 4.80 1.11
CA ILE A 127 -1.64 3.38 1.20
C ILE A 127 -0.72 2.96 0.05
N GLU A 128 -1.04 3.34 -1.20
CA GLU A 128 -0.18 3.06 -2.35
C GLU A 128 1.19 3.71 -2.24
N GLU A 129 1.28 4.95 -1.75
CA GLU A 129 2.55 5.63 -1.53
C GLU A 129 3.45 4.87 -0.56
N ILE A 130 2.88 4.34 0.53
CA ILE A 130 3.64 3.51 1.48
C ILE A 130 4.12 2.23 0.82
N ILE A 131 3.28 1.58 0.01
CA ILE A 131 3.65 0.36 -0.73
C ILE A 131 4.77 0.67 -1.72
N ASN A 132 4.63 1.71 -2.53
CA ASN A 132 5.62 2.13 -3.53
C ASN A 132 6.94 2.63 -2.89
N SER A 133 6.91 3.08 -1.64
CA SER A 133 8.12 3.46 -0.90
C SER A 133 9.12 2.30 -0.74
N ILE A 134 8.66 1.04 -0.91
CA ILE A 134 9.53 -0.12 -0.86
C ILE A 134 10.53 -0.17 -2.02
N ASP A 135 10.14 0.31 -3.20
CA ASP A 135 11.02 0.29 -4.37
C ASP A 135 12.13 1.35 -4.21
N VAL A 136 11.80 2.49 -3.60
CA VAL A 136 12.79 3.51 -3.21
C VAL A 136 13.75 2.95 -2.15
N TYR A 137 13.24 2.21 -1.16
CA TYR A 137 14.07 1.52 -0.18
C TYR A 137 14.98 0.46 -0.81
N ALA A 138 14.48 -0.31 -1.78
CA ALA A 138 15.24 -1.31 -2.51
C ALA A 138 16.45 -0.69 -3.24
N MET A 139 16.24 0.40 -3.96
CA MET A 139 17.33 1.14 -4.64
C MET A 139 18.37 1.66 -3.64
N LYS A 140 17.92 2.14 -2.48
CA LYS A 140 18.83 2.58 -1.42
C LYS A 140 19.68 1.44 -0.88
N MET A 141 19.06 0.28 -0.61
CA MET A 141 19.77 -0.90 -0.10
C MET A 141 20.79 -1.44 -1.11
N GLU A 142 20.45 -1.43 -2.40
CA GLU A 142 21.39 -1.78 -3.49
C GLU A 142 22.56 -0.80 -3.58
N SER A 143 22.30 0.50 -3.45
CA SER A 143 23.39 1.49 -3.41
C SER A 143 24.30 1.30 -2.20
N GLU A 144 23.76 1.00 -1.02
CA GLU A 144 24.54 0.79 0.20
C GLU A 144 25.32 -0.54 0.15
N SER A 145 24.76 -1.59 -0.45
CA SER A 145 25.41 -2.92 -0.55
C SER A 145 26.66 -2.90 -1.42
N ILE A 146 26.78 -1.98 -2.38
CA ILE A 146 27.98 -1.84 -3.23
C ILE A 146 29.23 -1.62 -2.37
N SER A 147 29.14 -0.87 -1.26
CA SER A 147 30.29 -0.68 -0.36
C SER A 147 30.72 -1.99 0.28
N TRP A 148 29.77 -2.82 0.71
CA TRP A 148 30.04 -4.14 1.28
C TRP A 148 30.69 -5.07 0.27
N ILE A 149 30.14 -5.15 -0.94
CA ILE A 149 30.70 -5.95 -2.04
C ILE A 149 32.16 -5.53 -2.30
N ARG A 150 32.42 -4.23 -2.46
CA ARG A 150 33.78 -3.72 -2.69
C ARG A 150 34.75 -4.07 -1.58
N GLN A 151 34.33 -3.97 -0.32
CA GLN A 151 35.19 -4.34 0.83
C GLN A 151 35.51 -5.83 0.82
N THR A 152 34.51 -6.69 0.64
CA THR A 152 34.70 -8.15 0.54
C THR A 152 35.61 -8.53 -0.61
N VAL A 153 35.36 -8.00 -1.81
CA VAL A 153 36.19 -8.22 -3.01
C VAL A 153 37.65 -7.76 -2.77
N SER A 154 37.85 -6.64 -2.09
CA SER A 154 39.20 -6.14 -1.81
C SER A 154 40.05 -7.11 -0.96
N LEU A 155 39.43 -7.89 -0.06
CA LEU A 155 40.13 -8.91 0.72
C LEU A 155 40.61 -10.07 -0.16
N ILE A 156 39.78 -10.50 -1.11
CA ILE A 156 40.10 -11.56 -2.07
C ILE A 156 41.23 -11.10 -2.99
N VAL A 157 41.12 -9.88 -3.52
CA VAL A 157 42.18 -9.26 -4.33
C VAL A 157 43.50 -9.15 -3.56
N ALA A 158 43.46 -8.73 -2.29
CA ALA A 158 44.66 -8.66 -1.45
C ALA A 158 45.26 -10.04 -1.16
N ALA A 159 44.43 -11.08 -1.04
CA ALA A 159 44.89 -12.46 -0.88
C ALA A 159 45.50 -13.00 -2.19
N ARG A 160 44.86 -12.73 -3.33
CA ARG A 160 45.37 -13.04 -4.68
C ARG A 160 46.74 -12.42 -4.91
N ASP A 161 46.91 -11.13 -4.63
CA ASP A 161 48.17 -10.44 -4.86
C ASP A 161 49.29 -10.98 -3.95
N ARG A 162 48.96 -11.36 -2.71
CA ARG A 162 49.88 -12.07 -1.82
C ARG A 162 50.24 -13.47 -2.34
N ALA A 163 49.27 -14.22 -2.84
CA ALA A 163 49.46 -15.55 -3.42
C ALA A 163 50.37 -15.50 -4.65
N VAL A 164 50.13 -14.54 -5.55
CA VAL A 164 50.96 -14.30 -6.73
C VAL A 164 52.39 -13.94 -6.32
N LYS A 165 52.59 -13.01 -5.37
CA LYS A 165 53.93 -12.66 -4.87
C LYS A 165 54.66 -13.85 -4.25
N LEU A 166 53.96 -14.71 -3.52
CA LEU A 166 54.52 -15.94 -2.96
C LEU A 166 54.92 -16.92 -4.06
N LEU A 167 54.05 -17.15 -5.05
CA LEU A 167 54.35 -18.00 -6.20
C LEU A 167 55.57 -17.47 -6.97
N GLU A 168 55.63 -16.16 -7.17
CA GLU A 168 56.74 -15.49 -7.84
C GLU A 168 58.07 -15.61 -7.08
N SER A 169 58.06 -15.58 -5.75
CA SER A 169 59.25 -15.73 -4.91
C SER A 169 59.77 -17.16 -4.89
N ILE A 170 58.87 -18.15 -4.88
CA ILE A 170 59.21 -19.57 -4.99
C ILE A 170 59.80 -19.88 -6.38
N LEU A 171 59.22 -19.31 -7.44
CA LEU A 171 59.65 -19.51 -8.83
C LEU A 171 60.74 -18.52 -9.28
N GLN A 172 61.54 -17.97 -8.37
CA GLN A 172 62.76 -17.24 -8.74
C GLN A 172 63.89 -18.22 -9.05
N LEU A 173 64.62 -17.96 -10.14
CA LEU A 173 65.77 -18.78 -10.56
C LEU A 173 66.89 -18.85 -9.51
N SER A 174 66.96 -17.85 -8.63
CA SER A 174 67.90 -17.78 -7.50
C SER A 174 67.56 -18.75 -6.37
N ASN A 175 66.35 -19.33 -6.36
CA ASN A 175 65.86 -20.17 -5.26
C ASN A 175 66.16 -21.66 -5.49
N ILE A 176 67.42 -21.97 -5.78
CA ILE A 176 67.88 -23.30 -6.20
C ILE A 176 67.60 -24.36 -5.12
N ASP A 177 67.66 -24.00 -3.84
CA ASP A 177 67.41 -24.92 -2.70
C ASP A 177 65.94 -25.38 -2.59
N LEU A 178 65.00 -24.53 -2.98
CA LEU A 178 63.59 -24.91 -3.07
C LEU A 178 63.34 -25.74 -4.34
N VAL A 179 63.95 -25.37 -5.47
CA VAL A 179 63.87 -26.12 -6.74
C VAL A 179 64.39 -27.55 -6.57
N THR A 180 65.52 -27.75 -5.86
CA THR A 180 66.05 -29.08 -5.54
C THR A 180 65.12 -29.84 -4.60
N THR A 181 64.52 -29.17 -3.61
CA THR A 181 63.53 -29.81 -2.73
C THR A 181 62.32 -30.33 -3.50
N TYR A 182 61.78 -29.56 -4.46
CA TYR A 182 60.67 -30.00 -5.33
C TYR A 182 61.08 -31.10 -6.32
N ALA A 183 62.34 -31.12 -6.79
CA ALA A 183 62.85 -32.10 -7.75
C ALA A 183 63.24 -33.44 -7.10
N PHE A 184 63.80 -33.44 -5.89
CA PHE A 184 64.36 -34.63 -5.24
C PHE A 184 63.47 -35.21 -4.13
N LYS A 185 62.59 -34.41 -3.51
CA LYS A 185 61.64 -34.89 -2.50
C LYS A 185 60.38 -35.39 -3.21
N GLY A 186 60.42 -36.67 -3.61
CA GLY A 186 59.27 -37.38 -4.17
C GLY A 186 58.05 -37.36 -3.24
N GLU A 187 56.87 -37.59 -3.83
CA GLU A 187 55.45 -37.66 -3.39
C GLU A 187 55.07 -38.07 -1.93
N LYS A 188 55.93 -37.87 -0.94
CA LYS A 188 55.62 -38.14 0.46
C LYS A 188 54.78 -37.00 1.02
N SER A 189 53.46 -37.19 1.02
CA SER A 189 52.31 -36.65 1.80
C SER A 189 52.41 -35.41 2.72
N VAL A 190 53.57 -34.80 2.94
CA VAL A 190 53.79 -33.65 3.80
C VAL A 190 53.86 -32.40 2.92
N LEU A 191 52.89 -31.50 3.08
CA LEU A 191 52.89 -30.15 2.49
C LEU A 191 54.24 -29.47 2.73
N LEU A 192 54.83 -28.93 1.67
CA LEU A 192 56.10 -28.22 1.77
C LEU A 192 55.95 -26.92 2.59
N PRO A 193 57.02 -26.41 3.24
CA PRO A 193 56.96 -25.19 4.06
C PRO A 193 56.36 -24.00 3.33
N ALA A 194 56.63 -23.85 2.04
CA ALA A 194 56.07 -22.79 1.21
C ALA A 194 54.55 -22.92 1.01
N THR A 195 54.03 -24.15 0.92
CA THR A 195 52.58 -24.42 0.83
C THR A 195 51.89 -24.25 2.18
N LEU A 196 52.57 -24.62 3.27
CA LEU A 196 52.07 -24.36 4.63
C LEU A 196 51.99 -22.84 4.89
N ASN A 197 52.96 -22.05 4.41
CA ASN A 197 52.89 -20.59 4.47
C ASN A 197 51.75 -20.05 3.61
N PHE A 198 51.53 -20.59 2.40
CA PHE A 198 50.38 -20.20 1.57
C PHE A 198 49.04 -20.44 2.29
N GLN A 199 48.87 -21.62 2.91
CA GLN A 199 47.65 -21.94 3.64
C GLN A 199 47.47 -21.05 4.88
N ASN A 200 48.49 -20.96 5.73
CA ASN A 200 48.39 -20.35 7.06
C ASN A 200 48.51 -18.81 7.04
N GLU A 201 49.27 -18.23 6.11
CA GLU A 201 49.53 -16.79 6.08
C GLU A 201 48.66 -16.05 5.05
N ILE A 202 48.10 -16.77 4.06
CA ILE A 202 47.35 -16.15 2.95
C ILE A 202 45.91 -16.64 2.93
N ILE A 203 45.65 -17.93 2.65
CA ILE A 203 44.28 -18.41 2.43
C ILE A 203 43.44 -18.34 3.71
N VAL A 204 43.86 -19.01 4.79
CA VAL A 204 43.05 -19.13 6.02
C VAL A 204 42.73 -17.77 6.64
N PRO A 205 43.68 -16.82 6.76
CA PRO A 205 43.37 -15.49 7.25
C PRO A 205 42.41 -14.72 6.33
N ALA A 206 42.59 -14.83 5.01
CA ALA A 206 41.73 -14.14 4.05
C ALA A 206 40.28 -14.67 4.09
N LEU A 207 40.09 -16.00 4.15
CA LEU A 207 38.76 -16.60 4.25
C LEU A 207 38.09 -16.27 5.58
N THR A 208 38.83 -16.34 6.70
CA THR A 208 38.31 -15.97 8.02
C THR A 208 37.83 -14.52 8.04
N GLU A 209 38.63 -13.60 7.50
CA GLU A 209 38.28 -12.17 7.45
C GLU A 209 37.12 -11.90 6.48
N THR A 210 37.07 -12.62 5.35
CA THR A 210 35.95 -12.55 4.40
C THR A 210 34.66 -13.06 5.06
N GLN A 211 34.72 -14.19 5.77
CA GLN A 211 33.57 -14.74 6.50
C GLN A 211 33.10 -13.77 7.59
N ARG A 212 34.02 -13.11 8.31
CA ARG A 212 33.70 -12.07 9.29
C ARG A 212 32.94 -10.91 8.64
N LEU A 213 33.43 -10.34 7.53
CA LEU A 213 32.75 -9.26 6.81
C LEU A 213 31.39 -9.68 6.26
N LEU A 214 31.27 -10.91 5.73
CA LEU A 214 29.99 -11.43 5.25
C LEU A 214 28.98 -11.63 6.40
N GLY A 215 29.45 -12.02 7.59
CA GLY A 215 28.64 -12.05 8.80
C GLY A 215 28.14 -10.66 9.20
N GLU A 216 29.00 -9.64 9.14
CA GLU A 216 28.63 -8.24 9.39
C GLU A 216 27.63 -7.71 8.36
N TYR A 217 27.83 -8.03 7.09
CA TYR A 217 26.90 -7.74 6.00
C TYR A 217 25.53 -8.38 6.25
N SER A 218 25.47 -9.67 6.63
CA SER A 218 24.22 -10.36 6.94
C SER A 218 23.47 -9.69 8.10
N MET A 219 24.19 -9.34 9.18
CA MET A 219 23.60 -8.62 10.31
C MET A 219 23.09 -7.22 9.92
N TRP A 220 23.84 -6.49 9.11
CA TRP A 220 23.43 -5.20 8.56
C TRP A 220 22.13 -5.35 7.75
N LEU A 221 22.07 -6.30 6.83
CA LEU A 221 20.90 -6.56 5.98
C LEU A 221 19.67 -6.92 6.81
N GLN A 222 19.82 -7.83 7.78
CA GLN A 222 18.73 -8.26 8.67
C GLN A 222 18.22 -7.11 9.54
N SER A 223 19.14 -6.33 10.13
CA SER A 223 18.80 -5.18 10.97
C SER A 223 18.06 -4.10 10.19
N LYS A 224 18.56 -3.74 9.01
CA LYS A 224 17.93 -2.73 8.14
C LYS A 224 16.55 -3.17 7.68
N ASN A 225 16.40 -4.41 7.22
CA ASN A 225 15.10 -4.94 6.80
C ASN A 225 14.12 -5.04 7.98
N GLY A 226 14.59 -5.46 9.16
CA GLY A 226 13.79 -5.52 10.38
C GLY A 226 13.30 -4.14 10.84
N GLN A 227 14.18 -3.14 10.82
CA GLN A 227 13.82 -1.76 11.13
C GLN A 227 12.79 -1.21 10.14
N GLN A 228 13.01 -1.43 8.83
CA GLN A 228 12.08 -0.96 7.80
C GLN A 228 10.71 -1.65 7.91
N ARG A 229 10.71 -2.95 8.21
CA ARG A 229 9.49 -3.72 8.48
C ARG A 229 8.68 -3.07 9.60
N LYS A 230 9.32 -2.81 10.75
CA LYS A 230 8.69 -2.17 11.89
C LYS A 230 8.13 -0.78 11.53
N LEU A 231 8.94 0.06 10.89
CA LEU A 231 8.52 1.41 10.47
C LEU A 231 7.31 1.41 9.53
N LEU A 232 7.19 0.42 8.65
CA LEU A 232 6.04 0.30 7.75
C LEU A 232 4.81 -0.20 8.51
N SER A 233 4.96 -1.24 9.34
CA SER A 233 3.86 -1.75 10.19
C SER A 233 3.31 -0.68 11.12
N ASP A 234 4.20 0.08 11.78
CA ASP A 234 3.82 1.17 12.68
C ASP A 234 3.06 2.27 11.92
N ARG A 235 3.53 2.66 10.73
CA ARG A 235 2.83 3.64 9.88
C ARG A 235 1.43 3.17 9.46
N PHE A 236 1.30 1.91 9.03
CA PHE A 236 -0.01 1.36 8.69
C PHE A 236 -0.96 1.37 9.89
N TYR A 237 -0.45 1.00 11.07
CA TYR A 237 -1.24 1.01 12.29
C TYR A 237 -1.64 2.43 12.71
N GLU A 238 -0.71 3.36 12.83
CA GLU A 238 -0.99 4.71 13.31
C GLU A 238 -1.94 5.47 12.38
N GLN A 239 -1.76 5.33 11.06
CA GLN A 239 -2.51 6.12 10.08
C GLN A 239 -3.86 5.49 9.71
N PHE A 240 -3.98 4.16 9.70
CA PHE A 240 -5.12 3.46 9.10
C PHE A 240 -5.83 2.46 10.01
N ASN A 241 -5.48 2.38 11.30
CA ASN A 241 -6.15 1.46 12.24
C ASN A 241 -7.66 1.73 12.43
N SER A 242 -8.15 2.92 12.06
CA SER A 242 -9.58 3.26 12.03
C SER A 242 -10.32 2.66 10.83
N LEU A 243 -9.63 2.31 9.74
CA LEU A 243 -10.23 1.72 8.53
C LEU A 243 -10.55 0.23 8.71
N ILE A 244 -9.83 -0.46 9.59
CA ILE A 244 -9.93 -1.91 9.76
C ILE A 244 -10.85 -2.29 10.93
N GLY A 245 -11.85 -3.14 10.65
CA GLY A 245 -12.73 -3.74 11.65
C GLY A 245 -12.05 -4.81 12.52
N ILE A 246 -12.65 -5.20 13.64
CA ILE A 246 -12.07 -6.17 14.60
C ILE A 246 -11.73 -7.53 13.93
N GLU A 247 -12.54 -7.96 12.96
CA GLU A 247 -12.39 -9.24 12.25
C GLU A 247 -11.12 -9.28 11.36
N ASP A 248 -10.81 -8.18 10.67
CA ASP A 248 -9.64 -8.06 9.81
C ASP A 248 -8.33 -7.91 10.64
N LYS A 249 -8.41 -7.51 11.93
CA LYS A 249 -7.25 -7.43 12.86
C LYS A 249 -6.74 -8.80 13.30
N VAL A 250 -7.60 -9.81 13.38
CA VAL A 250 -7.24 -11.18 13.81
C VAL A 250 -6.35 -11.87 12.77
N GLN A 251 -6.56 -11.59 11.48
CA GLN A 251 -5.76 -12.14 10.38
C GLN A 251 -4.35 -11.50 10.30
N LEU A 252 -4.20 -10.24 10.73
CA LEU A 252 -2.91 -9.55 10.73
C LEU A 252 -1.88 -10.23 11.64
N GLY A 253 -2.33 -10.75 12.78
CA GLY A 253 -1.47 -11.39 13.80
C GLY A 253 -0.94 -12.77 13.43
N THR A 254 -1.43 -13.39 12.33
CA THR A 254 -1.03 -14.77 11.97
C THR A 254 0.13 -14.83 10.95
N ASN A 255 0.50 -13.71 10.33
CA ASN A 255 1.51 -13.66 9.24
C ASN A 255 2.96 -13.42 9.72
N GLU A 256 3.25 -13.59 11.01
CA GLU A 256 4.54 -13.20 11.61
C GLU A 256 5.62 -14.31 11.56
N PHE A 257 5.67 -15.09 10.49
CA PHE A 257 6.77 -16.03 10.27
C PHE A 257 7.27 -15.97 8.83
N LEU A 258 8.19 -15.03 8.56
CA LEU A 258 9.15 -15.21 7.48
C LEU A 258 10.50 -15.55 8.13
N GLY A 259 10.88 -16.82 8.02
CA GLY A 259 12.11 -17.35 8.55
C GLY A 259 13.35 -16.63 8.02
N LYS A 260 14.44 -16.71 8.79
CA LYS A 260 15.77 -16.26 8.40
C LYS A 260 16.09 -16.85 7.02
N GLY A 261 16.24 -15.99 6.01
CA GLY A 261 16.66 -16.41 4.67
C GLY A 261 18.00 -17.15 4.73
N GLU A 262 18.23 -18.02 3.76
CA GLU A 262 19.50 -18.72 3.63
C GLU A 262 20.65 -17.71 3.38
N GLU A 263 21.74 -17.78 4.14
CA GLU A 263 22.88 -16.86 4.02
C GLU A 263 23.83 -17.37 2.91
N LEU A 264 23.49 -17.09 1.65
CA LEU A 264 24.17 -17.69 0.50
C LEU A 264 25.61 -17.23 0.37
N SER A 265 25.91 -15.94 0.65
CA SER A 265 27.27 -15.41 0.56
C SER A 265 28.23 -16.10 1.52
N ILE A 266 27.77 -16.37 2.76
CA ILE A 266 28.57 -17.06 3.78
C ILE A 266 28.87 -18.49 3.34
N ARG A 267 27.87 -19.18 2.77
CA ARG A 267 28.02 -20.53 2.24
C ARG A 267 29.09 -20.65 1.15
N VAL A 268 29.24 -19.63 0.29
CA VAL A 268 30.29 -19.64 -0.74
C VAL A 268 31.69 -19.75 -0.12
N VAL A 269 31.94 -19.00 0.96
CA VAL A 269 33.23 -19.05 1.68
C VAL A 269 33.40 -20.35 2.46
N GLU A 270 32.34 -20.85 3.10
CA GLU A 270 32.37 -22.13 3.83
C GLU A 270 32.66 -23.32 2.90
N ASN A 271 32.14 -23.27 1.67
CA ASN A 271 32.38 -24.29 0.65
C ASN A 271 33.75 -24.14 -0.03
N PHE A 272 34.48 -23.03 0.17
CA PHE A 272 35.82 -22.89 -0.38
C PHE A 272 36.83 -23.71 0.43
N GLY A 273 37.25 -24.84 -0.11
CA GLY A 273 38.23 -25.71 0.52
C GLY A 273 39.64 -25.11 0.57
N ALA A 274 40.00 -24.43 1.66
CA ALA A 274 41.34 -23.87 1.87
C ALA A 274 42.46 -24.92 1.68
N SER A 275 42.23 -26.13 2.19
CA SER A 275 43.14 -27.27 2.05
C SER A 275 43.24 -27.76 0.60
N ALA A 276 42.13 -27.76 -0.15
CA ALA A 276 42.11 -28.14 -1.56
C ALA A 276 42.86 -27.11 -2.42
N ALA A 277 42.60 -25.83 -2.21
CA ALA A 277 43.32 -24.74 -2.87
C ALA A 277 44.83 -24.78 -2.59
N SER A 278 45.23 -25.11 -1.35
CA SER A 278 46.65 -25.23 -0.97
C SER A 278 47.35 -26.40 -1.68
N ARG A 279 46.68 -27.56 -1.81
CA ARG A 279 47.21 -28.72 -2.54
C ARG A 279 47.37 -28.43 -4.03
N LEU A 280 46.38 -27.78 -4.63
CA LEU A 280 46.41 -27.39 -6.04
C LEU A 280 47.51 -26.36 -6.31
N PHE A 281 47.72 -25.41 -5.41
CA PHE A 281 48.82 -24.45 -5.50
C PHE A 281 50.20 -25.12 -5.45
N GLU A 282 50.41 -26.09 -4.55
CA GLU A 282 51.66 -26.86 -4.51
C GLU A 282 51.89 -27.66 -5.79
N GLN A 283 50.82 -28.23 -6.34
CA GLN A 283 50.89 -29.00 -7.57
C GLN A 283 51.36 -28.16 -8.75
N GLU A 284 50.87 -26.93 -8.92
CA GLU A 284 51.36 -26.03 -9.97
C GLU A 284 52.83 -25.66 -9.81
N ILE A 285 53.28 -25.41 -8.57
CA ILE A 285 54.70 -25.14 -8.32
C ILE A 285 55.54 -26.34 -8.78
N ARG A 286 55.12 -27.56 -8.39
CA ARG A 286 55.80 -28.80 -8.76
C ARG A 286 55.83 -29.02 -10.27
N GLU A 287 54.72 -28.74 -10.97
CA GLU A 287 54.63 -28.85 -12.43
C GLU A 287 55.60 -27.90 -13.14
N VAL A 288 55.64 -26.62 -12.72
CA VAL A 288 56.57 -25.63 -13.29
C VAL A 288 58.03 -26.04 -13.08
N VAL A 289 58.37 -26.52 -11.87
CA VAL A 289 59.74 -26.93 -11.51
C VAL A 289 60.17 -28.19 -12.24
N LEU A 290 59.40 -29.29 -12.14
CA LEU A 290 59.76 -30.58 -12.73
C LEU A 290 59.83 -30.51 -14.25
N GLY A 291 58.89 -29.82 -14.88
CA GLY A 291 58.92 -29.69 -16.33
C GLY A 291 60.12 -28.87 -16.85
N THR A 292 60.71 -28.00 -16.02
CA THR A 292 61.82 -27.12 -16.44
C THR A 292 63.18 -27.73 -16.12
N PHE A 293 63.36 -28.29 -14.93
CA PHE A 293 64.65 -28.75 -14.42
C PHE A 293 64.77 -30.28 -14.32
N GLY A 294 63.65 -31.02 -14.35
CA GLY A 294 63.62 -32.47 -14.11
C GLY A 294 63.87 -33.35 -15.33
N GLY A 295 63.98 -32.79 -16.55
CA GLY A 295 64.26 -33.53 -17.80
C GLY A 295 63.15 -34.51 -18.27
N LEU A 296 62.23 -34.90 -17.39
CA LEU A 296 61.02 -35.65 -17.67
C LEU A 296 59.94 -34.68 -18.16
N GLY A 297 59.42 -34.92 -19.36
CA GLY A 297 58.21 -34.27 -19.84
C GLY A 297 57.06 -34.59 -18.89
N ALA A 298 56.69 -33.63 -18.04
CA ALA A 298 55.63 -33.81 -17.07
C ALA A 298 54.31 -34.03 -17.82
N ALA A 299 53.89 -35.29 -17.93
CA ALA A 299 52.59 -35.66 -18.44
C ALA A 299 51.57 -35.47 -17.31
N GLY A 300 50.71 -34.45 -17.45
CA GLY A 300 49.43 -34.24 -16.77
C GLY A 300 49.11 -35.10 -15.54
N LEU A 301 49.79 -34.86 -14.41
CA LEU A 301 49.45 -35.48 -13.12
C LEU A 301 48.23 -34.81 -12.44
N SER A 302 47.56 -33.88 -13.10
CA SER A 302 46.48 -33.08 -12.52
C SER A 302 45.13 -33.79 -12.40
N ALA A 303 44.92 -34.93 -13.04
CA ALA A 303 43.59 -35.57 -13.08
C ALA A 303 43.28 -36.54 -11.90
N SER A 304 44.27 -37.09 -11.19
CA SER A 304 44.03 -38.25 -10.30
C SER A 304 43.70 -37.93 -8.84
N LEU A 305 43.93 -36.69 -8.36
CA LEU A 305 43.88 -36.37 -6.93
C LEU A 305 42.57 -35.73 -6.44
N LEU A 306 41.60 -35.45 -7.33
CA LEU A 306 40.39 -34.70 -6.96
C LEU A 306 39.05 -35.36 -7.26
N THR A 307 39.00 -36.56 -7.85
CA THR A 307 37.72 -37.20 -8.22
C THR A 307 36.91 -37.79 -7.07
N SER A 308 37.40 -37.77 -5.82
CA SER A 308 36.78 -38.51 -4.70
C SER A 308 36.11 -37.66 -3.61
N VAL A 309 36.21 -36.34 -3.68
CA VAL A 309 35.63 -35.42 -2.69
C VAL A 309 35.11 -34.25 -3.52
N LEU A 310 34.09 -33.52 -3.07
CA LEU A 310 33.66 -32.17 -3.52
C LEU A 310 32.33 -32.19 -4.33
N PRO A 311 31.22 -31.68 -3.74
CA PRO A 311 29.90 -31.57 -4.40
C PRO A 311 29.50 -30.13 -4.83
N THR A 312 30.42 -29.14 -4.94
CA THR A 312 30.04 -27.72 -5.18
C THR A 312 30.72 -27.02 -6.39
N THR A 313 30.11 -25.92 -6.87
CA THR A 313 30.50 -25.16 -8.10
C THR A 313 31.90 -24.53 -8.04
N LEU A 314 32.32 -24.11 -6.85
CA LEU A 314 33.60 -23.45 -6.61
C LEU A 314 34.76 -24.46 -6.59
N GLU A 315 34.45 -25.67 -6.15
CA GLU A 315 35.37 -26.81 -6.18
C GLU A 315 35.52 -27.33 -7.61
N ASP A 316 34.45 -27.28 -8.42
CA ASP A 316 34.53 -27.50 -9.87
C ASP A 316 35.40 -26.42 -10.55
N LEU A 317 35.38 -25.16 -10.09
CA LEU A 317 36.25 -24.11 -10.64
C LEU A 317 37.71 -24.38 -10.29
N LEU A 318 37.99 -24.76 -9.05
CA LEU A 318 39.33 -25.19 -8.61
C LEU A 318 39.81 -26.37 -9.46
N ALA A 319 38.99 -27.41 -9.59
CA ALA A 319 39.30 -28.58 -10.40
C ALA A 319 39.46 -28.22 -11.88
N LEU A 320 38.54 -27.48 -12.49
CA LEU A 320 38.61 -27.13 -13.91
C LEU A 320 39.80 -26.23 -14.23
N THR A 321 40.14 -25.28 -13.35
CA THR A 321 41.25 -24.35 -13.60
C THR A 321 42.60 -25.04 -13.49
N PHE A 322 42.80 -25.82 -12.42
CA PHE A 322 44.07 -26.51 -12.16
C PHE A 322 44.21 -27.84 -12.91
N CYS A 323 43.11 -28.54 -13.19
CA CYS A 323 43.08 -29.80 -13.96
C CYS A 323 42.86 -29.60 -15.46
N SER A 324 42.62 -28.37 -15.95
CA SER A 324 42.62 -28.11 -17.39
C SER A 324 43.95 -28.58 -17.98
N ALA A 325 43.88 -29.40 -19.04
CA ALA A 325 45.03 -30.01 -19.69
C ALA A 325 45.87 -28.94 -20.41
N GLY A 326 46.65 -28.17 -19.65
CA GLY A 326 47.69 -27.24 -20.15
C GLY A 326 48.91 -27.97 -20.75
N GLY A 327 48.83 -29.29 -20.92
CA GLY A 327 49.83 -30.05 -21.64
C GLY A 327 49.65 -29.88 -23.14
N LEU A 328 50.31 -28.89 -23.77
CA LEU A 328 50.64 -28.99 -25.21
C LEU A 328 51.75 -28.05 -25.73
N LEU A 329 52.68 -27.56 -24.89
CA LEU A 329 53.89 -26.93 -25.42
C LEU A 329 55.15 -27.49 -24.76
N ALA A 330 55.71 -28.51 -25.39
CA ALA A 330 57.06 -29.05 -25.12
C ALA A 330 58.19 -28.00 -25.31
N ILE A 331 57.87 -26.76 -25.69
CA ILE A 331 58.82 -25.67 -26.03
C ILE A 331 58.61 -24.43 -25.13
N SER A 332 57.76 -24.47 -24.10
CA SER A 332 57.60 -23.30 -23.23
C SER A 332 58.83 -23.14 -22.30
N LYS A 333 59.61 -22.07 -22.51
CA LYS A 333 60.67 -21.65 -21.56
C LYS A 333 60.07 -21.40 -20.17
N PHE A 334 60.83 -21.60 -19.10
CA PHE A 334 60.44 -21.39 -17.68
C PHE A 334 59.52 -20.18 -17.43
N ALA A 335 59.83 -19.04 -18.07
CA ALA A 335 59.04 -17.82 -17.96
C ALA A 335 57.58 -17.96 -18.44
N GLY A 336 57.32 -18.79 -19.45
CA GLY A 336 55.97 -19.08 -19.95
C GLY A 336 55.15 -19.88 -18.94
N ARG A 337 55.71 -20.95 -18.38
CA ARG A 337 55.03 -21.78 -17.36
C ARG A 337 54.78 -21.03 -16.06
N ARG A 338 55.73 -20.19 -15.64
CA ARG A 338 55.52 -19.28 -14.51
C ARG A 338 54.33 -18.34 -14.74
N LYS A 339 54.22 -17.74 -15.93
CA LYS A 339 53.07 -16.87 -16.27
C LYS A 339 51.75 -17.64 -16.23
N GLU A 340 51.74 -18.87 -16.73
CA GLU A 340 50.55 -19.73 -16.72
C GLU A 340 50.10 -20.09 -15.30
N ALA A 341 51.02 -20.47 -14.41
CA ALA A 341 50.71 -20.75 -13.00
C ALA A 341 50.15 -19.52 -12.28
N ILE A 342 50.71 -18.33 -12.52
CA ILE A 342 50.18 -17.07 -11.99
C ILE A 342 48.75 -16.82 -12.51
N GLU A 343 48.51 -17.10 -13.79
CA GLU A 343 47.20 -16.88 -14.40
C GLU A 343 46.13 -17.85 -13.84
N LYS A 344 46.49 -19.10 -13.55
CA LYS A 344 45.60 -20.05 -12.87
C LYS A 344 45.18 -19.54 -11.47
N VAL A 345 46.14 -19.03 -10.69
CA VAL A 345 45.85 -18.42 -9.37
C VAL A 345 44.91 -17.22 -9.50
N ARG A 346 45.13 -16.35 -10.50
CA ARG A 346 44.23 -15.22 -10.77
C ARG A 346 42.82 -15.68 -11.11
N LYS A 347 42.67 -16.62 -12.05
CA LYS A 347 41.37 -17.17 -12.47
C LYS A 347 40.56 -17.74 -11.30
N VAL A 348 41.22 -18.40 -10.35
CA VAL A 348 40.57 -18.95 -9.15
C VAL A 348 40.09 -17.84 -8.24
N ALA A 349 40.92 -16.83 -7.99
CA ALA A 349 40.53 -15.68 -7.19
C ALA A 349 39.40 -14.87 -7.84
N ASP A 350 39.48 -14.61 -9.15
CA ASP A 350 38.46 -13.89 -9.90
C ASP A 350 37.13 -14.69 -9.96
N GLY A 351 37.22 -16.03 -9.99
CA GLY A 351 36.05 -16.92 -9.86
C GLY A 351 35.38 -16.82 -8.50
N LEU A 352 36.16 -16.87 -7.42
CA LEU A 352 35.68 -16.70 -6.05
C LEU A 352 35.08 -15.30 -5.83
N GLU A 353 35.71 -14.26 -6.38
CA GLU A 353 35.22 -12.87 -6.36
C GLU A 353 33.81 -12.79 -6.96
N ARG A 354 33.64 -13.33 -8.17
CA ARG A 354 32.36 -13.34 -8.87
C ARG A 354 31.29 -14.12 -8.12
N GLU A 355 31.60 -15.33 -7.63
CA GLU A 355 30.61 -16.14 -6.89
C GLU A 355 30.16 -15.46 -5.60
N ILE A 356 31.07 -14.82 -4.86
CA ILE A 356 30.73 -14.09 -3.65
C ILE A 356 29.89 -12.85 -3.98
N GLU A 357 30.25 -12.09 -5.02
CA GLU A 357 29.48 -10.93 -5.46
C GLU A 357 28.04 -11.34 -5.86
N GLU A 358 27.91 -12.37 -6.69
CA GLU A 358 26.60 -12.89 -7.13
C GLU A 358 25.76 -13.38 -5.94
N ALA A 359 26.39 -14.07 -4.98
CA ALA A 359 25.72 -14.54 -3.77
C ALA A 359 25.28 -13.37 -2.87
N MET A 360 26.12 -12.36 -2.66
CA MET A 360 25.76 -11.15 -1.90
C MET A 360 24.59 -10.40 -2.54
N GLN A 361 24.59 -10.25 -3.87
CA GLN A 361 23.47 -9.67 -4.62
C GLN A 361 22.19 -10.51 -4.51
N LYS A 362 22.32 -11.83 -4.45
CA LYS A 362 21.17 -12.74 -4.25
C LYS A 362 20.61 -12.63 -2.83
N ASP A 363 21.46 -12.57 -1.82
CA ASP A 363 21.04 -12.34 -0.42
C ASP A 363 20.31 -11.01 -0.27
N LEU A 364 20.83 -9.94 -0.90
CA LEU A 364 20.16 -8.63 -0.92
C LEU A 364 18.77 -8.74 -1.55
N ARG A 365 18.68 -9.30 -2.76
CA ARG A 365 17.42 -9.45 -3.49
C ARG A 365 16.41 -10.27 -2.69
N GLN A 366 16.83 -11.36 -2.07
CA GLN A 366 15.96 -12.18 -1.22
C GLN A 366 15.48 -11.40 0.01
N GLY A 367 16.36 -10.65 0.67
CA GLY A 367 16.01 -9.81 1.81
C GLY A 367 14.99 -8.72 1.46
N VAL A 368 15.20 -8.01 0.36
CA VAL A 368 14.28 -6.97 -0.12
C VAL A 368 12.95 -7.56 -0.61
N GLN A 369 12.98 -8.70 -1.33
CA GLN A 369 11.76 -9.38 -1.77
C GLN A 369 10.93 -9.88 -0.59
N SER A 370 11.58 -10.46 0.43
CA SER A 370 10.96 -10.86 1.70
C SER A 370 10.21 -9.68 2.34
N LEU A 371 10.84 -8.50 2.35
CA LEU A 371 10.20 -7.29 2.85
C LEU A 371 9.02 -6.85 1.96
N LYS A 372 9.15 -6.89 0.63
CA LYS A 372 8.06 -6.57 -0.30
C LYS A 372 6.84 -7.48 -0.11
N TYR A 373 7.05 -8.79 0.03
CA TYR A 373 5.97 -9.73 0.34
C TYR A 373 5.30 -9.41 1.66
N HIS A 374 6.06 -9.05 2.68
CA HIS A 374 5.52 -8.67 3.98
C HIS A 374 4.67 -7.38 3.91
N VAL A 375 5.15 -6.36 3.19
CA VAL A 375 4.41 -5.11 2.99
C VAL A 375 3.12 -5.35 2.21
N GLU A 376 3.17 -6.17 1.16
CA GLU A 376 1.97 -6.57 0.42
C GLU A 376 0.96 -7.29 1.34
N ALA A 377 1.43 -8.23 2.15
CA ALA A 377 0.59 -8.98 3.08
C ALA A 377 -0.07 -8.10 4.15
N ILE A 378 0.67 -7.15 4.73
CA ILE A 378 0.14 -6.23 5.75
C ILE A 378 -0.79 -5.18 5.13
N SER A 379 -0.46 -4.65 3.95
CA SER A 379 -1.22 -3.57 3.33
C SER A 379 -2.54 -4.02 2.70
N LYS A 380 -2.63 -5.27 2.23
CA LYS A 380 -3.81 -5.84 1.59
C LYS A 380 -5.15 -5.59 2.33
N PRO A 381 -5.28 -5.85 3.65
CA PRO A 381 -6.53 -5.56 4.36
C PRO A 381 -6.86 -4.06 4.41
N TYR A 382 -5.86 -3.18 4.55
CA TYR A 382 -6.08 -1.73 4.51
C TYR A 382 -6.54 -1.25 3.14
N ARG A 383 -5.89 -1.72 2.07
CA ARG A 383 -6.26 -1.45 0.68
C ARG A 383 -7.71 -1.87 0.42
N HIS A 384 -8.06 -3.11 0.78
CA HIS A 384 -9.41 -3.63 0.59
C HIS A 384 -10.45 -2.87 1.43
N ALA A 385 -10.11 -2.45 2.65
CA ALA A 385 -11.00 -1.62 3.47
C ALA A 385 -11.25 -0.23 2.84
N ALA A 386 -10.22 0.40 2.30
CA ALA A 386 -10.30 1.69 1.62
C ALA A 386 -11.15 1.59 0.34
N GLU A 387 -10.89 0.61 -0.52
CA GLU A 387 -11.67 0.35 -1.73
C GLU A 387 -13.15 0.11 -1.41
N ARG A 388 -13.45 -0.77 -0.43
CA ARG A 388 -14.83 -1.01 0.03
C ARG A 388 -15.50 0.27 0.55
N ARG A 389 -14.76 1.19 1.17
CA ARG A 389 -15.29 2.47 1.66
C ARG A 389 -15.65 3.37 0.48
N ILE A 390 -14.78 3.47 -0.52
CA ILE A 390 -15.01 4.23 -1.76
C ILE A 390 -16.27 3.71 -2.46
N ASP A 391 -16.38 2.41 -2.67
CA ASP A 391 -17.55 1.78 -3.32
C ASP A 391 -18.86 2.07 -2.58
N ARG A 392 -18.84 2.04 -1.24
CA ARG A 392 -20.01 2.38 -0.43
C ARG A 392 -20.41 3.85 -0.57
N LEU A 393 -19.43 4.75 -0.59
CA LEU A 393 -19.68 6.18 -0.70
C LEU A 393 -20.22 6.56 -2.08
N LEU A 394 -19.76 5.89 -3.15
CA LEU A 394 -20.33 6.03 -4.50
C LEU A 394 -21.80 5.62 -4.53
N LYS A 395 -22.15 4.47 -3.92
CA LYS A 395 -23.55 4.03 -3.82
C LYS A 395 -24.41 5.05 -3.06
N PHE A 396 -23.91 5.60 -1.95
CA PHE A 396 -24.64 6.64 -1.23
C PHE A 396 -24.79 7.92 -2.05
N GLN A 397 -23.81 8.28 -2.87
CA GLN A 397 -23.93 9.42 -3.76
C GLN A 397 -25.05 9.23 -4.79
N ASP A 398 -25.17 8.03 -5.37
CA ASP A 398 -26.26 7.68 -6.29
C ASP A 398 -27.64 7.70 -5.61
N GLU A 399 -27.72 7.16 -4.39
CA GLU A 399 -28.95 7.19 -3.58
C GLU A 399 -29.37 8.63 -3.24
N LEU A 400 -28.42 9.49 -2.84
CA LEU A 400 -28.68 10.90 -2.56
C LEU A 400 -29.12 11.65 -3.82
N ALA A 401 -28.55 11.36 -4.99
CA ALA A 401 -28.98 11.96 -6.26
C ALA A 401 -30.44 11.61 -6.60
N ASN A 402 -30.85 10.35 -6.38
CA ASN A 402 -32.24 9.92 -6.54
C ASN A 402 -33.19 10.62 -5.55
N VAL A 403 -32.75 10.82 -4.29
CA VAL A 403 -33.53 11.59 -3.31
C VAL A 403 -33.64 13.06 -3.70
N GLU A 404 -32.57 13.64 -4.28
CA GLU A 404 -32.57 15.01 -4.80
C GLU A 404 -33.59 15.20 -5.92
N GLU A 405 -33.61 14.27 -6.88
CA GLU A 405 -34.59 14.28 -7.98
C GLU A 405 -36.02 14.21 -7.45
N LYS A 406 -36.32 13.26 -6.57
CA LYS A 406 -37.65 13.11 -5.95
C LYS A 406 -38.07 14.35 -5.16
N LEU A 407 -37.14 14.98 -4.43
CA LEU A 407 -37.45 16.19 -3.66
C LEU A 407 -37.72 17.38 -4.58
N ARG A 408 -37.00 17.46 -5.71
CA ARG A 408 -37.21 18.48 -6.74
C ARG A 408 -38.58 18.31 -7.40
N ASP A 409 -38.96 17.09 -7.75
CA ASP A 409 -40.28 16.78 -8.30
C ASP A 409 -41.40 17.17 -7.33
N LEU A 410 -41.27 16.78 -6.05
CA LEU A 410 -42.24 17.13 -5.01
C LEU A 410 -42.37 18.66 -4.84
N LYS A 411 -41.25 19.39 -4.94
CA LYS A 411 -41.26 20.86 -4.86
C LYS A 411 -42.00 21.47 -6.05
N VAL A 412 -41.83 20.93 -7.26
CA VAL A 412 -42.56 21.35 -8.46
C VAL A 412 -44.06 21.04 -8.32
N GLU A 413 -44.43 19.84 -7.89
CA GLU A 413 -45.83 19.46 -7.65
C GLU A 413 -46.52 20.43 -6.68
N ILE A 414 -45.85 20.77 -5.58
CA ILE A 414 -46.41 21.67 -4.56
C ILE A 414 -46.54 23.11 -5.04
N GLN A 415 -45.60 23.59 -5.86
CA GLN A 415 -45.72 24.89 -6.51
C GLN A 415 -46.88 24.91 -7.52
N ASN A 416 -47.10 23.81 -8.22
CA ASN A 416 -48.15 23.66 -9.22
C ASN A 416 -49.55 23.42 -8.63
N LEU A 417 -49.67 23.14 -7.32
CA LEU A 417 -50.97 23.10 -6.64
C LEU A 417 -51.78 24.39 -6.84
N HIS A 418 -51.13 25.54 -7.04
CA HIS A 418 -51.84 26.81 -7.24
C HIS A 418 -52.31 27.03 -8.70
N ALA A 419 -51.86 26.21 -9.66
CA ALA A 419 -52.11 26.36 -11.09
C ALA A 419 -53.13 25.37 -11.68
N MET A 420 -53.65 24.45 -10.86
CA MET A 420 -54.63 23.41 -11.25
C MET A 420 -56.05 23.74 -10.80
#